data_AF-A0A965L6Q9-F1
#
_entry.id   AF-A0A965L6Q9-F1
#
_cell.length_a   1.000
_cell.length_b   1.000
_cell.length_c   1.000
_cell.angle_alpha   90.00
_cell.angle_beta   90.00
_cell.angle_gamma   90.00
#
_symmetry.space_group_name_H-M   'P 1'
#
loop_
_entity.id
_entity.type
_entity.pdbx_description
1 polymer ?
#
loop_
_entity_poly.entity_id
_entity_poly.type
_entity_poly.pdbx_seq_one_letter_code
_entity_poly.pdbx_strand_id
1 'polypeptide(L)'
;MTRARLALIATAFTALTAVTTDGFAQTFKPVRMDPRGEPYPETAASFDCAQASTRAETLICGDSGLAMSDRSTSEIYTVLLRRLSPEQRLGVRRSQRAWLQRRNACTDHACLWRAYDVRWRELSTMLDTRERVLRADVSRVGQCAATRIDWIGSRLTEVENEPPQGTSIMFENGVRQVSYDREASVLASRVGDEARVCLISIPSHCPAGDDRGRIYEATNLRTRLHWRLPDASHDCGGA
;
A
#
# COMPACT_ATOMS: atom_id res chain seq x y z
N MET A 1 -9.84 -85.58 -11.69
CA MET A 1 -9.34 -84.90 -12.90
C MET A 1 -10.14 -83.61 -13.10
N THR A 2 -9.51 -82.56 -13.66
CA THR A 2 -10.01 -81.18 -13.95
C THR A 2 -10.24 -80.27 -12.71
N ARG A 3 -9.33 -79.32 -12.42
CA ARG A 3 -9.28 -77.87 -12.83
C ARG A 3 -10.51 -77.09 -12.30
N ALA A 4 -10.46 -75.91 -11.66
CA ALA A 4 -9.45 -74.85 -11.58
C ALA A 4 -9.69 -73.89 -10.38
N ARG A 5 -8.59 -73.31 -9.89
CA ARG A 5 -8.29 -71.95 -9.38
C ARG A 5 -9.47 -71.00 -9.02
N LEU A 6 -9.37 -70.36 -7.85
CA LEU A 6 -9.25 -68.89 -7.74
C LEU A 6 -8.71 -68.47 -6.35
N ALA A 7 -7.81 -67.49 -6.35
CA ALA A 7 -7.11 -66.96 -5.18
C ALA A 7 -7.93 -65.88 -4.46
N LEU A 8 -7.77 -65.76 -3.14
CA LEU A 8 -8.13 -64.57 -2.37
C LEU A 8 -6.90 -64.13 -1.57
N ILE A 9 -6.40 -62.96 -1.95
CA ILE A 9 -5.29 -62.23 -1.35
C ILE A 9 -5.84 -61.54 -0.10
N ALA A 10 -5.30 -61.86 1.07
CA ALA A 10 -5.62 -61.17 2.31
C ALA A 10 -4.84 -59.84 2.38
N THR A 11 -5.57 -58.73 2.47
CA THR A 11 -5.06 -57.37 2.59
C THR A 11 -4.53 -57.10 4.01
N ALA A 12 -3.28 -56.65 4.11
CA ALA A 12 -2.71 -56.14 5.35
C ALA A 12 -3.07 -54.66 5.53
N PHE A 13 -3.80 -54.34 6.60
CA PHE A 13 -4.04 -52.97 7.07
C PHE A 13 -2.85 -52.52 7.93
N THR A 14 -2.03 -51.62 7.43
CA THR A 14 -1.07 -50.84 8.24
C THR A 14 -1.66 -49.46 8.48
N ALA A 15 -1.90 -49.14 9.76
CA ALA A 15 -2.38 -47.85 10.22
C ALA A 15 -1.32 -46.76 9.98
N LEU A 16 -1.64 -45.76 9.14
CA LEU A 16 -0.91 -44.51 9.11
C LEU A 16 -1.42 -43.61 10.26
N THR A 17 -0.53 -43.28 11.20
CA THR A 17 -0.74 -42.18 12.14
C THR A 17 -0.70 -40.86 11.37
N ALA A 18 -1.82 -40.14 11.35
CA ALA A 18 -1.89 -38.78 10.84
C ALA A 18 -1.07 -37.85 11.76
N VAL A 19 0.04 -37.34 11.24
CA VAL A 19 0.74 -36.19 11.86
C VAL A 19 -0.10 -34.96 11.52
N THR A 20 -0.73 -34.38 12.54
CA THR A 20 -1.46 -33.13 12.44
C THR A 20 -0.47 -32.00 12.16
N THR A 21 -0.58 -31.37 10.99
CA THR A 21 0.12 -30.12 10.66
C THR A 21 -0.58 -28.96 11.36
N ASP A 22 -0.51 -28.91 12.68
CA ASP A 22 -0.91 -27.74 13.47
C ASP A 22 0.34 -27.15 14.11
N GLY A 23 0.68 -25.92 13.72
CA GLY A 23 1.80 -25.18 14.27
C GLY A 23 2.89 -24.93 13.24
N PHE A 24 2.78 -23.82 12.53
CA PHE A 24 3.83 -22.86 12.16
C PHE A 24 3.29 -21.93 11.06
N ALA A 25 2.13 -21.31 11.31
CA ALA A 25 1.81 -20.05 10.65
C ALA A 25 2.60 -18.93 11.35
N GLN A 26 3.94 -19.02 11.29
CA GLN A 26 4.75 -17.82 11.48
C GLN A 26 4.50 -16.97 10.24
N THR A 27 3.83 -15.85 10.42
CA THR A 27 3.73 -14.80 9.41
C THR A 27 5.14 -14.30 9.13
N PHE A 28 5.81 -14.90 8.14
CA PHE A 28 7.04 -14.35 7.61
C PHE A 28 6.68 -13.02 6.94
N LYS A 29 7.01 -11.90 7.60
CA LYS A 29 6.99 -10.61 6.93
C LYS A 29 8.06 -10.66 5.82
N PRO A 30 7.72 -10.41 4.55
CA PRO A 30 8.70 -10.45 3.49
C PRO A 30 9.78 -9.37 3.74
N VAL A 31 11.05 -9.80 3.81
CA VAL A 31 12.21 -8.91 3.92
C VAL A 31 12.61 -8.45 2.53
N ARG A 32 12.83 -7.14 2.34
CA ARG A 32 13.29 -6.59 1.07
C ARG A 32 14.77 -6.90 0.89
N MET A 33 15.16 -7.38 -0.29
CA MET A 33 16.55 -7.73 -0.62
C MET A 33 17.10 -6.81 -1.72
N ASP A 34 18.38 -6.46 -1.63
CA ASP A 34 19.13 -5.69 -2.64
C ASP A 34 19.52 -6.57 -3.85
N PRO A 35 20.01 -5.99 -4.97
CA PRO A 35 20.45 -6.74 -6.15
C PRO A 35 21.62 -7.72 -5.91
N ARG A 36 22.27 -7.65 -4.75
CA ARG A 36 23.34 -8.56 -4.31
C ARG A 36 22.82 -9.65 -3.37
N GLY A 37 21.53 -9.64 -3.02
CA GLY A 37 20.89 -10.62 -2.15
C GLY A 37 20.96 -10.29 -0.66
N GLU A 38 21.35 -9.06 -0.29
CA GLU A 38 21.43 -8.63 1.10
C GLU A 38 20.13 -7.95 1.55
N PRO A 39 19.71 -8.07 2.83
CA PRO A 39 18.55 -7.34 3.34
C PRO A 39 18.74 -5.83 3.17
N TYR A 40 17.80 -5.17 2.50
CA TYR A 40 17.70 -3.72 2.57
C TYR A 40 17.43 -3.35 4.03
N PRO A 41 18.23 -2.45 4.63
CA PRO A 41 17.96 -2.04 5.99
C PRO A 41 16.59 -1.35 6.03
N GLU A 42 15.70 -1.80 6.93
CA GLU A 42 14.37 -1.21 7.14
C GLU A 42 14.42 0.31 7.45
N THR A 43 15.62 0.85 7.70
CA THR A 43 15.98 2.23 8.04
C THR A 43 16.18 3.18 6.84
N ALA A 44 15.99 2.76 5.59
CA ALA A 44 16.19 3.68 4.46
C ALA A 44 15.16 4.83 4.43
N ALA A 45 15.56 6.08 4.61
CA ALA A 45 14.67 7.24 4.49
C ALA A 45 14.16 7.42 3.04
N SER A 46 13.30 8.41 2.77
CA SER A 46 12.87 8.76 1.41
C SER A 46 13.93 9.54 0.59
N PHE A 47 15.13 9.70 1.14
CA PHE A 47 16.29 10.34 0.53
C PHE A 47 17.54 9.48 0.77
N ASP A 48 18.61 9.75 0.02
CA ASP A 48 19.88 9.06 0.16
C ASP A 48 20.56 9.42 1.48
N CYS A 49 20.63 8.46 2.40
CA CYS A 49 21.27 8.64 3.70
C CYS A 49 22.77 8.92 3.62
N ALA A 50 23.45 8.57 2.53
CA ALA A 50 24.84 8.96 2.29
C ALA A 50 24.98 10.47 1.99
N GLN A 51 23.88 11.14 1.61
CA GLN A 51 23.81 12.57 1.33
C GLN A 51 23.19 13.38 2.48
N ALA A 52 22.97 12.76 3.64
CA ALA A 52 22.45 13.44 4.82
C ALA A 52 23.39 14.60 5.23
N SER A 53 22.83 15.81 5.30
CA SER A 53 23.58 17.06 5.49
C SER A 53 23.19 17.80 6.77
N THR A 54 22.05 17.45 7.36
CA THR A 54 21.55 18.05 8.59
C THR A 54 21.53 17.05 9.74
N ARG A 55 21.63 17.54 10.99
CA ARG A 55 21.47 16.70 12.19
C ARG A 55 20.15 15.92 12.18
N ALA A 56 19.07 16.55 11.71
CA ALA A 56 17.77 15.91 11.54
C ALA A 56 17.86 14.71 10.57
N GLU A 57 18.47 14.88 9.41
CA GLU A 57 18.65 13.81 8.42
C GLU A 57 19.51 12.67 8.96
N THR A 58 20.58 12.96 9.68
CA THR A 58 21.39 11.93 10.34
C THR A 58 20.57 11.14 11.37
N LEU A 59 19.73 11.80 12.17
CA LEU A 59 18.84 11.13 13.12
C LEU A 59 17.80 10.26 12.40
N ILE A 60 17.22 10.75 11.30
CA ILE A 60 16.25 9.99 10.49
C ILE A 60 16.91 8.73 9.93
N CYS A 61 18.12 8.84 9.38
CA CYS A 61 18.85 7.72 8.79
C CYS A 61 19.33 6.68 9.82
N GLY A 62 19.56 7.10 11.07
CA GLY A 62 19.98 6.22 12.17
C GLY A 62 18.83 5.49 12.87
N ASP A 63 17.57 5.80 12.56
CA ASP A 63 16.40 5.28 13.28
C ASP A 63 15.33 4.76 12.30
N SER A 64 14.96 3.49 12.43
CA SER A 64 14.02 2.84 11.50
C SER A 64 12.59 3.42 11.59
N GLY A 65 12.17 3.87 12.77
CA GLY A 65 10.84 4.47 12.97
C GLY A 65 10.74 5.85 12.34
N LEU A 66 11.78 6.68 12.48
CA LEU A 66 11.87 7.98 11.82
C LEU A 66 12.00 7.84 10.30
N ALA A 67 12.83 6.90 9.82
CA ALA A 67 12.94 6.61 8.39
C ALA A 67 11.60 6.15 7.79
N MET A 68 10.85 5.32 8.51
CA MET A 68 9.50 4.92 8.10
C MET A 68 8.54 6.11 8.02
N SER A 69 8.56 6.97 9.05
CA SER A 69 7.73 8.19 9.10
C SER A 69 8.04 9.13 7.93
N ASP A 70 9.32 9.23 7.55
CA ASP A 70 9.80 10.00 6.40
C ASP A 70 9.27 9.44 5.08
N ARG A 71 9.40 8.13 4.86
CA ARG A 71 8.83 7.46 3.67
C ARG A 71 7.32 7.66 3.56
N SER A 72 6.57 7.39 4.63
CA SER A 72 5.12 7.54 4.64
C SER A 72 4.68 8.99 4.37
N THR A 73 5.41 9.97 4.89
CA THR A 73 5.13 11.39 4.61
C THR A 73 5.46 11.77 3.17
N SER A 74 6.54 11.25 2.61
CA SER A 74 6.93 11.47 1.20
C SER A 74 5.94 10.84 0.22
N GLU A 75 5.45 9.65 0.54
CA GLU A 75 4.43 8.94 -0.24
C GLU A 75 3.12 9.71 -0.28
N ILE A 76 2.59 10.10 0.87
CA ILE A 76 1.31 10.82 0.91
C ILE A 76 1.41 12.20 0.26
N TYR A 77 2.57 12.86 0.37
CA TYR A 77 2.85 14.10 -0.35
C TYR A 77 2.81 13.87 -1.88
N THR A 78 3.47 12.83 -2.36
CA THR A 78 3.53 12.49 -3.79
C THR A 78 2.15 12.14 -4.34
N VAL A 79 1.39 11.34 -3.59
CA VAL A 79 0.00 10.98 -3.91
C VAL A 79 -0.88 12.22 -3.97
N LEU A 80 -0.83 13.08 -2.95
CA LEU A 80 -1.59 14.32 -2.91
C LEU A 80 -1.28 15.22 -4.11
N LEU A 81 -0.01 15.42 -4.46
CA LEU A 81 0.35 16.25 -5.61
C LEU A 81 -0.24 15.73 -6.91
N ARG A 82 -0.36 14.40 -7.12
CA ARG A 82 -0.98 13.83 -8.31
C ARG A 82 -2.46 14.21 -8.42
N ARG A 83 -3.18 14.25 -7.28
CA ARG A 83 -4.63 14.55 -7.20
C ARG A 83 -5.00 16.04 -7.27
N LEU A 84 -4.01 16.93 -7.21
CA LEU A 84 -4.20 18.37 -7.18
C LEU A 84 -4.01 19.02 -8.56
N SER A 85 -4.75 20.10 -8.80
CA SER A 85 -4.53 20.96 -9.97
C SER A 85 -3.13 21.62 -9.92
N PRO A 86 -2.59 22.09 -11.06
CA PRO A 86 -1.30 22.78 -11.08
C PRO A 86 -1.20 23.94 -10.08
N GLU A 87 -2.28 24.73 -9.93
CA GLU A 87 -2.34 25.84 -8.98
C GLU A 87 -2.29 25.36 -7.53
N GLN A 88 -3.09 24.34 -7.17
CA GLN A 88 -3.11 23.76 -5.82
C GLN A 88 -1.74 23.14 -5.46
N ARG A 89 -1.06 22.50 -6.42
CA ARG A 89 0.29 21.94 -6.23
C ARG A 89 1.29 23.00 -5.79
N LEU A 90 1.20 24.24 -6.30
CA LEU A 90 2.11 25.32 -5.90
C LEU A 90 1.97 25.64 -4.41
N GLY A 91 0.75 25.68 -3.89
CA GLY A 91 0.46 25.90 -2.46
C GLY A 91 1.07 24.79 -1.59
N VAL A 92 0.82 23.53 -1.94
CA VAL A 92 1.33 22.38 -1.17
C VAL A 92 2.86 22.29 -1.22
N ARG A 93 3.48 22.57 -2.38
CA ARG A 93 4.95 22.64 -2.51
C ARG A 93 5.57 23.72 -1.64
N ARG A 94 4.96 24.91 -1.55
CA ARG A 94 5.43 25.97 -0.63
C ARG A 94 5.32 25.52 0.82
N SER A 95 4.18 24.93 1.21
CA SER A 95 3.95 24.39 2.55
C SER A 95 4.98 23.30 2.91
N GLN A 96 5.29 22.39 1.97
CA GLN A 96 6.27 21.32 2.18
C GLN A 96 7.68 21.86 2.42
N ARG A 97 8.13 22.86 1.65
CA ARG A 97 9.44 23.50 1.87
C ARG A 97 9.55 24.17 3.23
N ALA A 98 8.50 24.89 3.65
CA ALA A 98 8.46 25.50 4.97
C ALA A 98 8.46 24.46 6.10
N TRP A 99 7.77 23.33 5.89
CA TRP A 99 7.80 22.21 6.83
C TRP A 99 9.20 21.57 6.92
N LEU A 100 9.90 21.36 5.80
CA LEU A 100 11.27 20.82 5.80
C LEU A 100 12.23 21.69 6.62
N GLN A 101 12.09 23.02 6.56
CA GLN A 101 12.87 23.93 7.41
C GLN A 101 12.59 23.71 8.90
N ARG A 102 11.32 23.54 9.29
CA ARG A 102 10.94 23.23 10.68
C ARG A 102 11.45 21.87 11.13
N ARG A 103 11.33 20.84 10.29
CA ARG A 103 11.87 19.50 10.53
C ARG A 103 13.39 19.56 10.75
N ASN A 104 14.11 20.28 9.89
CA ASN A 104 15.57 20.37 9.97
C ASN A 104 16.08 21.17 11.18
N ALA A 105 15.21 21.95 11.83
CA ALA A 105 15.52 22.62 13.09
C ALA A 105 15.40 21.69 14.33
N CYS A 106 14.85 20.48 14.18
CA CYS A 106 14.77 19.52 15.28
C CYS A 106 16.14 19.01 15.71
N THR A 107 16.35 18.90 17.03
CA THR A 107 17.61 18.44 17.63
C THR A 107 17.55 17.04 18.21
N ASP A 108 16.36 16.46 18.34
CA ASP A 108 16.12 15.15 18.95
C ASP A 108 14.99 14.37 18.28
N HIS A 109 14.87 13.09 18.66
CA HIS A 109 13.88 12.15 18.15
C HIS A 109 12.43 12.62 18.43
N ALA A 110 12.14 13.12 19.63
CA ALA A 110 10.79 13.52 20.02
C ALA A 110 10.27 14.73 19.22
N CYS A 111 11.15 15.65 18.85
CA CYS A 111 10.84 16.74 17.92
C CYS A 111 10.52 16.20 16.52
N LEU A 112 11.37 15.34 15.97
CA LEU A 112 11.18 14.77 14.63
C LEU A 112 9.89 13.96 14.53
N TRP A 113 9.63 13.09 15.50
CA TRP A 113 8.41 12.28 15.53
C TRP A 113 7.14 13.15 15.49
N ARG A 114 7.09 14.20 16.32
CA ARG A 114 5.97 15.17 16.30
C ARG A 114 5.87 15.92 14.97
N ALA A 115 7.01 16.32 14.40
CA ALA A 115 7.02 17.03 13.12
C ALA A 115 6.49 16.18 11.97
N TYR A 116 6.79 14.87 11.96
CA TYR A 116 6.25 13.92 11.00
C TYR A 116 4.77 13.60 11.24
N ASP A 117 4.37 13.30 12.49
CA ASP A 117 2.96 13.00 12.81
C ASP A 117 2.02 14.12 12.39
N VAL A 118 2.35 15.38 12.75
CA VAL A 118 1.56 16.55 12.34
C VAL A 118 1.48 16.65 10.83
N ARG A 119 2.61 16.49 10.13
CA ARG A 119 2.66 16.66 8.68
C ARG A 119 1.90 15.58 7.94
N TRP A 120 2.04 14.34 8.37
CA TRP A 120 1.34 13.21 7.79
C TRP A 120 -0.17 13.41 7.93
N ARG A 121 -0.67 13.83 9.11
CA ARG A 121 -2.10 14.12 9.32
C ARG A 121 -2.61 15.26 8.46
N GLU A 122 -1.84 16.35 8.33
CA GLU A 122 -2.18 17.47 7.44
C GLU A 122 -2.38 16.99 6.01
N LEU A 123 -1.38 16.28 5.46
CA LEU A 123 -1.40 15.80 4.08
C LEU A 123 -2.49 14.74 3.86
N SER A 124 -2.70 13.83 4.82
CA SER A 124 -3.78 12.84 4.77
C SER A 124 -5.12 13.51 4.74
N THR A 125 -5.38 14.47 5.64
CA THR A 125 -6.65 15.19 5.69
C THR A 125 -6.95 15.89 4.37
N MET A 126 -5.94 16.51 3.75
CA MET A 126 -6.08 17.15 2.44
C MET A 126 -6.42 16.13 1.33
N LEU A 127 -5.73 14.99 1.31
CA LEU A 127 -5.96 13.92 0.34
C LEU A 127 -7.36 13.31 0.53
N ASP A 128 -7.70 12.90 1.75
CA ASP A 128 -8.96 12.24 2.10
C ASP A 128 -10.16 13.14 1.77
N THR A 129 -10.04 14.44 2.06
CA THR A 129 -11.08 15.42 1.72
C THR A 129 -11.26 15.54 0.22
N ARG A 130 -10.16 15.58 -0.55
CA ARG A 130 -10.21 15.63 -2.01
C ARG A 130 -10.83 14.37 -2.60
N GLU A 131 -10.41 13.20 -2.14
CA GLU A 131 -10.87 11.91 -2.66
C GLU A 131 -12.33 11.66 -2.30
N ARG A 132 -12.79 12.02 -1.08
CA ARG A 132 -14.22 11.96 -0.72
C ARG A 132 -15.12 12.76 -1.66
N VAL A 133 -14.69 13.95 -2.07
CA VAL A 133 -15.45 14.77 -3.04
C VAL A 133 -15.50 14.09 -4.41
N LEU A 134 -14.39 13.50 -4.85
CA LEU A 134 -14.30 12.87 -6.18
C LEU A 134 -15.11 11.57 -6.29
N ARG A 135 -15.08 10.72 -5.26
CA ARG A 135 -15.72 9.39 -5.27
C ARG A 135 -17.17 9.39 -4.80
N ALA A 136 -17.85 10.54 -4.85
CA ALA A 136 -19.20 10.71 -4.33
C ALA A 136 -20.23 9.76 -5.00
N ASP A 137 -20.00 9.39 -6.26
CA ASP A 137 -20.79 8.47 -7.07
C ASP A 137 -20.61 6.98 -6.68
N VAL A 138 -19.52 6.64 -5.99
CA VAL A 138 -19.20 5.29 -5.50
C VAL A 138 -18.96 5.31 -3.98
N SER A 139 -19.89 5.89 -3.23
CA SER A 139 -19.75 6.18 -1.79
C SER A 139 -20.52 5.22 -0.87
N ARG A 140 -21.47 4.46 -1.40
CA ARG A 140 -22.26 3.43 -0.69
C ARG A 140 -21.97 2.02 -1.23
N VAL A 141 -21.97 1.03 -0.34
CA VAL A 141 -21.77 -0.38 -0.71
C VAL A 141 -22.77 -0.79 -1.79
N GLY A 142 -22.29 -1.45 -2.83
CA GLY A 142 -23.08 -1.87 -4.00
C GLY A 142 -23.17 -0.83 -5.12
N GLN A 143 -22.77 0.42 -4.90
CA GLN A 143 -22.67 1.40 -5.98
C GLN A 143 -21.47 1.08 -6.88
N CYS A 144 -21.66 1.30 -8.17
CA CYS A 144 -20.63 1.18 -9.19
C CYS A 144 -20.65 2.40 -10.10
N ALA A 145 -19.47 2.83 -10.56
CA ALA A 145 -19.34 3.84 -11.60
C ALA A 145 -18.39 3.37 -12.71
N ALA A 146 -18.64 3.86 -13.92
CA ALA A 146 -17.66 3.81 -14.99
C ALA A 146 -16.66 4.96 -14.80
N THR A 147 -15.39 4.68 -15.00
CA THR A 147 -14.30 5.64 -14.87
C THR A 147 -13.14 5.23 -15.77
N ARG A 148 -12.02 5.94 -15.71
CA ARG A 148 -10.77 5.58 -16.37
C ARG A 148 -9.64 5.48 -15.36
N ILE A 149 -8.67 4.64 -15.70
CA ILE A 149 -7.42 4.54 -14.93
C ILE A 149 -6.61 5.82 -15.19
N ASP A 150 -6.41 6.60 -14.15
CA ASP A 150 -5.63 7.85 -14.15
C ASP A 150 -4.13 7.55 -13.95
N TRP A 151 -3.80 6.57 -13.09
CA TRP A 151 -2.41 6.22 -12.82
C TRP A 151 -2.23 4.79 -12.32
N ILE A 152 -1.08 4.19 -12.65
CA ILE A 152 -0.61 2.88 -12.16
C ILE A 152 0.86 3.03 -11.74
N GLY A 153 1.23 2.47 -10.60
CA GLY A 153 2.63 2.30 -10.20
C GLY A 153 2.78 1.51 -8.90
N SER A 154 3.87 1.73 -8.18
CA SER A 154 4.12 1.10 -6.88
C SER A 154 3.34 1.76 -5.75
N ARG A 155 3.17 1.02 -4.64
CA ARG A 155 2.60 1.53 -3.39
C ARG A 155 3.46 2.62 -2.76
N LEU A 156 4.77 2.42 -2.77
CA LEU A 156 5.76 3.35 -2.23
C LEU A 156 6.46 4.10 -3.37
N THR A 157 7.07 5.22 -3.05
CA THR A 157 7.93 5.94 -4.00
C THR A 157 8.99 4.99 -4.55
N GLU A 158 9.13 4.95 -5.88
CA GLU A 158 10.19 4.15 -6.53
C GLU A 158 11.54 4.77 -6.17
N VAL A 159 12.37 3.98 -5.48
CA VAL A 159 13.76 4.33 -5.18
C VAL A 159 14.62 3.71 -6.27
N GLU A 160 15.57 4.47 -6.79
CA GLU A 160 16.50 3.98 -7.81
C GLU A 160 17.23 2.73 -7.30
N ASN A 161 17.28 1.69 -8.13
CA ASN A 161 17.86 0.38 -7.80
C ASN A 161 17.09 -0.46 -6.75
N GLU A 162 15.91 -0.03 -6.30
CA GLU A 162 15.01 -0.86 -5.50
C GLU A 162 13.93 -1.54 -6.36
N PRO A 163 13.54 -2.80 -6.05
CA PRO A 163 12.39 -3.42 -6.68
C PRO A 163 11.11 -2.62 -6.36
N PRO A 164 10.19 -2.43 -7.33
CA PRO A 164 8.98 -1.67 -7.07
C PRO A 164 8.11 -2.37 -6.03
N GLN A 165 7.72 -1.61 -5.01
CA GLN A 165 7.09 -2.15 -3.81
C GLN A 165 5.58 -2.08 -3.92
N GLY A 166 4.92 -3.24 -3.99
CA GLY A 166 3.47 -3.36 -4.08
C GLY A 166 2.87 -2.70 -5.32
N THR A 167 1.55 -2.50 -5.27
CA THR A 167 0.76 -1.93 -6.36
C THR A 167 -0.05 -0.75 -5.86
N SER A 168 -0.11 0.32 -6.63
CA SER A 168 -1.07 1.39 -6.45
C SER A 168 -1.70 1.73 -7.79
N ILE A 169 -3.01 1.93 -7.75
CA ILE A 169 -3.79 2.34 -8.92
C ILE A 169 -4.75 3.45 -8.51
N MET A 170 -4.99 4.36 -9.45
CA MET A 170 -5.83 5.52 -9.27
C MET A 170 -6.78 5.65 -10.45
N PHE A 171 -8.00 6.09 -10.16
CA PHE A 171 -9.01 6.36 -11.16
C PHE A 171 -9.36 7.85 -11.22
N GLU A 172 -9.92 8.29 -12.36
CA GLU A 172 -10.36 9.68 -12.59
C GLU A 172 -11.45 10.12 -11.61
N ASN A 173 -12.31 9.19 -11.16
CA ASN A 173 -13.34 9.45 -10.14
C ASN A 173 -12.79 9.48 -8.71
N GLY A 174 -11.47 9.55 -8.55
CA GLY A 174 -10.82 9.70 -7.24
C GLY A 174 -10.77 8.45 -6.38
N VAL A 175 -11.31 7.32 -6.83
CA VAL A 175 -11.01 6.04 -6.17
C VAL A 175 -9.51 5.79 -6.31
N ARG A 176 -8.91 5.39 -5.20
CA ARG A 176 -7.54 4.88 -5.09
C ARG A 176 -7.63 3.45 -4.62
N GLN A 177 -6.70 2.61 -5.07
CA GLN A 177 -6.52 1.28 -4.53
C GLN A 177 -5.04 0.97 -4.35
N VAL A 178 -4.72 0.18 -3.33
CA VAL A 178 -3.35 -0.17 -2.99
C VAL A 178 -3.24 -1.61 -2.51
N SER A 179 -2.12 -2.25 -2.85
CA SER A 179 -1.74 -3.59 -2.42
C SER A 179 -0.28 -3.61 -2.01
N TYR A 180 0.08 -4.45 -1.04
CA TYR A 180 1.47 -4.80 -0.76
C TYR A 180 2.05 -5.71 -1.85
N ASP A 181 1.19 -6.40 -2.59
CA ASP A 181 1.57 -7.34 -3.65
C ASP A 181 1.62 -6.66 -5.02
N ARG A 182 2.29 -7.34 -5.96
CA ARG A 182 2.33 -6.97 -7.37
C ARG A 182 1.16 -7.61 -8.10
N GLU A 183 0.06 -6.86 -8.19
CA GLU A 183 -1.22 -7.34 -8.69
C GLU A 183 -1.19 -7.49 -10.21
N ALA A 184 -1.09 -8.72 -10.71
CA ALA A 184 -0.97 -8.99 -12.14
C ALA A 184 -2.13 -8.40 -12.96
N SER A 185 -3.35 -8.39 -12.41
CA SER A 185 -4.54 -7.80 -13.03
C SER A 185 -4.42 -6.28 -13.21
N VAL A 186 -3.83 -5.59 -12.23
CA VAL A 186 -3.54 -4.16 -12.32
C VAL A 186 -2.37 -3.92 -13.26
N LEU A 187 -1.29 -4.70 -13.19
CA LEU A 187 -0.10 -4.55 -14.02
C LEU A 187 -0.35 -4.81 -15.52
N ALA A 188 -1.37 -5.60 -15.86
CA ALA A 188 -1.82 -5.78 -17.24
C ALA A 188 -2.64 -4.58 -17.79
N SER A 189 -3.03 -3.66 -16.90
CA SER A 189 -3.80 -2.46 -17.24
C SER A 189 -2.90 -1.33 -17.77
N ARG A 190 -3.52 -0.30 -18.36
CA ARG A 190 -2.85 0.90 -18.87
C ARG A 190 -3.56 2.14 -18.38
N VAL A 191 -2.81 3.23 -18.21
CA VAL A 191 -3.39 4.56 -18.01
C VAL A 191 -4.29 4.88 -19.21
N GLY A 192 -5.49 5.40 -18.92
CA GLY A 192 -6.55 5.69 -19.89
C GLY A 192 -7.53 4.54 -20.14
N ASP A 193 -7.26 3.32 -19.66
CA ASP A 193 -8.21 2.21 -19.81
C ASP A 193 -9.54 2.53 -19.10
N GLU A 194 -10.66 2.21 -19.74
CA GLU A 194 -11.96 2.26 -19.09
C GLU A 194 -12.08 1.15 -18.05
N ALA A 195 -12.63 1.51 -16.89
CA ALA A 195 -12.85 0.61 -15.78
C ALA A 195 -14.24 0.80 -15.19
N ARG A 196 -14.78 -0.28 -14.63
CA ARG A 196 -15.91 -0.22 -13.71
C ARG A 196 -15.38 -0.42 -12.30
N VAL A 197 -15.73 0.49 -11.39
CA VAL A 197 -15.32 0.44 -9.99
C VAL A 197 -16.55 0.41 -9.09
N CYS A 198 -16.60 -0.53 -8.16
CA CYS A 198 -17.71 -0.75 -7.25
C CYS A 198 -17.22 -0.74 -5.80
N LEU A 199 -17.92 -0.03 -4.91
CA LEU A 199 -17.64 -0.10 -3.47
C LEU A 199 -18.27 -1.38 -2.91
N ILE A 200 -17.47 -2.25 -2.31
CA ILE A 200 -17.95 -3.55 -1.81
C ILE A 200 -17.94 -3.64 -0.28
N SER A 201 -17.12 -2.84 0.40
CA SER A 201 -17.08 -2.81 1.87
C SER A 201 -16.66 -1.44 2.39
N ILE A 202 -17.22 -1.05 3.52
CA ILE A 202 -16.78 0.09 4.32
C ILE A 202 -16.37 -0.47 5.69
N PRO A 203 -15.19 -0.12 6.21
CA PRO A 203 -14.73 -0.59 7.51
C PRO A 203 -15.65 -0.08 8.63
N SER A 204 -15.71 -0.85 9.71
CA SER A 204 -16.51 -0.55 10.89
C SER A 204 -15.59 -0.19 12.07
N HIS A 205 -16.15 0.46 13.10
CA HIS A 205 -15.41 0.83 14.32
C HIS A 205 -14.25 1.82 14.09
N CYS A 206 -14.35 2.66 13.08
CA CYS A 206 -13.36 3.68 12.79
C CYS A 206 -13.48 4.92 13.70
N PRO A 207 -12.37 5.61 14.00
CA PRO A 207 -12.42 6.95 14.59
C PRO A 207 -13.26 7.92 13.74
N ALA A 208 -13.85 8.91 14.40
CA ALA A 208 -14.67 9.91 13.70
C ALA A 208 -13.85 10.62 12.60
N GLY A 209 -14.33 10.52 11.36
CA GLY A 209 -13.70 11.15 10.19
C GLY A 209 -12.62 10.31 9.49
N ASP A 210 -12.26 9.14 10.03
CA ASP A 210 -11.36 8.18 9.39
C ASP A 210 -12.20 7.08 8.73
N ASP A 211 -12.27 7.07 7.40
CA ASP A 211 -12.99 6.06 6.63
C ASP A 211 -12.07 5.27 5.69
N ARG A 212 -10.76 5.26 6.00
CA ARG A 212 -9.73 4.49 5.28
C ARG A 212 -9.93 2.99 5.46
N GLY A 213 -9.60 2.20 4.45
CA GLY A 213 -9.78 0.74 4.43
C GLY A 213 -11.06 0.32 3.70
N ARG A 214 -11.68 1.21 2.92
CA ARG A 214 -12.80 0.83 2.05
C ARG A 214 -12.28 -0.10 0.97
N ILE A 215 -13.01 -1.18 0.73
CA ILE A 215 -12.64 -2.15 -0.29
C ILE A 215 -13.47 -1.89 -1.53
N TYR A 216 -12.77 -1.72 -2.65
CA TYR A 216 -13.36 -1.56 -3.96
C TYR A 216 -13.09 -2.80 -4.81
N GLU A 217 -14.06 -3.22 -5.62
CA GLU A 217 -13.85 -4.12 -6.74
C GLU A 217 -13.72 -3.29 -8.01
N ALA A 218 -12.72 -3.58 -8.83
CA ALA A 218 -12.55 -2.90 -10.11
C ALA A 218 -12.37 -3.93 -11.23
N THR A 219 -12.92 -3.61 -12.39
CA THR A 219 -12.80 -4.41 -13.62
C THR A 219 -12.32 -3.51 -14.74
N ASN A 220 -11.18 -3.85 -15.33
CA ASN A 220 -10.68 -3.19 -16.54
C ASN A 220 -11.46 -3.73 -17.75
N LEU A 221 -12.10 -2.83 -18.51
CA LEU A 221 -12.99 -3.22 -19.61
C LEU A 221 -12.22 -3.66 -20.87
N ARG A 222 -10.94 -3.28 -21.01
CA ARG A 222 -10.06 -3.73 -22.09
C ARG A 222 -9.51 -5.13 -21.82
N THR A 223 -8.94 -5.36 -20.64
CA THR A 223 -8.32 -6.65 -20.30
C THR A 223 -9.31 -7.69 -19.79
N ARG A 224 -10.51 -7.26 -19.36
CA ARG A 224 -11.53 -8.06 -18.67
C ARG A 224 -11.07 -8.65 -17.32
N LEU A 225 -9.89 -8.26 -16.83
CA LEU A 225 -9.41 -8.66 -15.52
C LEU A 225 -10.07 -7.81 -14.43
N HIS A 226 -10.26 -8.41 -13.26
CA HIS A 226 -10.82 -7.75 -12.09
C HIS A 226 -9.92 -7.95 -10.86
N TRP A 227 -10.06 -7.07 -9.88
CA TRP A 227 -9.33 -7.12 -8.61
C TRP A 227 -10.15 -6.47 -7.49
N ARG A 228 -9.82 -6.82 -6.25
CA ARG A 228 -10.42 -6.26 -5.03
C ARG A 228 -9.32 -5.76 -4.12
N LEU A 229 -9.28 -4.46 -3.89
CA LEU A 229 -8.20 -3.82 -3.15
C LEU A 229 -8.75 -2.70 -2.25
N PRO A 230 -8.11 -2.47 -1.09
CA PRO A 230 -8.44 -1.35 -0.21
C PRO A 230 -7.97 -0.02 -0.79
N ASP A 231 -8.58 1.09 -0.36
CA ASP A 231 -8.20 2.45 -0.74
C ASP A 231 -6.98 3.01 0.01
N ALA A 232 -6.62 2.37 1.12
CA ALA A 232 -5.49 2.72 1.97
C ALA A 232 -4.60 1.51 2.28
N SER A 233 -3.32 1.77 2.55
CA SER A 233 -2.36 0.70 2.92
C SER A 233 -2.63 0.16 4.32
N HIS A 234 -3.32 0.94 5.14
CA HIS A 234 -3.68 0.63 6.52
C HIS A 234 -5.16 0.94 6.71
N ASP A 235 -5.83 0.16 7.54
CA ASP A 235 -7.22 0.36 7.91
C ASP A 235 -7.39 1.61 8.79
N CYS A 236 -8.63 2.05 8.92
CA CYS A 236 -8.98 3.14 9.83
C CYS A 236 -8.52 2.84 11.27
N GLY A 237 -8.11 3.86 12.01
CA GLY A 237 -7.66 3.72 13.39
C GLY A 237 -6.17 3.48 13.60
N GLY A 238 -5.36 3.33 12.55
CA GLY A 238 -3.90 3.32 12.71
C GLY A 238 -3.10 3.02 11.46
N ALA A 239 -1.80 2.75 11.69
CA ALA A 239 -0.87 2.11 10.77
C ALA A 239 -0.30 0.86 11.46
#